data_AF-A0A7J8B9A0-F1
#
_entry.id   AF-A0A7J8B9A0-F1
#
_cell.length_a   1.000
_cell.length_b   1.000
_cell.length_c   1.000
_cell.angle_alpha   90.00
_cell.angle_beta   90.00
_cell.angle_gamma   90.00
#
_symmetry.space_group_name_H-M   'P 1'
#
loop_
_entity.id
_entity.type
_entity.pdbx_description
1 polymer ?
#
loop_
_entity_poly.entity_id
_entity_poly.type
_entity_poly.pdbx_seq_one_letter_code
_entity_poly.pdbx_strand_id
1 'polypeptide(L)'
;MCFYTAYAYCYHGQTLLASDKCGEAIRSLQEAEKLYAKAEALCKEYGETKGPGPTVRPSGHLFFRKLGSLVKNTLEKCQRENGFIYFQKVPTDAPQLELKANYGLVEPVPFAFPPASAQWTPEALAAFDLTKRPKDDSAKPKPEEAVKPVKEPDIKPQKDTGCCVS
;
A
#
# COMPACT_ATOMS: atom_id res chain seq x y z
N MET A 1 7.98 -0.03 -11.60
CA MET A 1 8.45 1.06 -10.71
C MET A 1 8.33 2.39 -11.46
N CYS A 2 7.20 3.09 -11.36
CA CYS A 2 6.99 4.35 -12.13
C CYS A 2 6.76 5.55 -11.19
N PHE A 3 5.83 5.42 -10.24
CA PHE A 3 5.44 6.51 -9.34
C PHE A 3 6.60 7.00 -8.44
N TYR A 4 7.27 6.10 -7.74
CA TYR A 4 8.39 6.48 -6.86
C TYR A 4 9.66 6.89 -7.64
N THR A 5 9.84 6.38 -8.86
CA THR A 5 10.92 6.83 -9.74
C THR A 5 10.68 8.27 -10.24
N ALA A 6 9.42 8.63 -10.53
CA ALA A 6 9.06 10.03 -10.81
C ALA A 6 9.35 10.94 -9.60
N TYR A 7 9.07 10.47 -8.38
CA TYR A 7 9.48 11.16 -7.15
C TYR A 7 11.00 11.37 -7.07
N ALA A 8 11.79 10.33 -7.35
CA ALA A 8 13.24 10.41 -7.32
C ALA A 8 13.78 11.45 -8.31
N TYR A 9 13.29 11.44 -9.56
CA TYR A 9 13.66 12.45 -10.57
C TYR A 9 13.21 13.86 -10.19
N CYS A 10 12.05 14.00 -9.53
CA CYS A 10 11.55 15.29 -9.08
C CYS A 10 12.48 15.93 -8.04
N TYR A 11 12.81 15.19 -6.98
CA TYR A 11 13.74 15.67 -5.95
C TYR A 11 15.16 15.81 -6.49
N HIS A 12 15.60 14.91 -7.37
CA HIS A 12 16.89 15.07 -8.03
C HIS A 12 16.96 16.36 -8.86
N GLY A 13 15.87 16.72 -9.56
CA GLY A 13 15.77 17.99 -10.28
C GLY A 13 15.87 19.20 -9.34
N GLN A 14 15.30 19.13 -8.13
CA GLN A 14 15.47 20.18 -7.12
C GLN A 14 16.92 20.28 -6.63
N THR A 15 17.61 19.17 -6.41
CA THR A 15 19.04 19.15 -6.05
C THR A 15 19.91 19.74 -7.15
N LEU A 16 19.65 19.39 -8.42
CA LEU A 16 20.38 19.93 -9.57
C LEU A 16 20.16 21.43 -9.70
N LEU A 17 18.93 21.91 -9.53
CA LEU A 17 18.62 23.33 -9.54
C LEU A 17 19.36 24.08 -8.42
N ALA A 18 19.40 23.52 -7.22
CA ALA A 18 20.16 24.09 -6.10
C ALA A 18 21.68 24.07 -6.30
N SER A 19 22.16 23.29 -7.27
CA SER A 19 23.57 23.23 -7.70
C SER A 19 23.83 24.06 -8.96
N ASP A 20 22.93 25.01 -9.28
CA ASP A 20 22.97 25.86 -10.48
C ASP A 20 22.96 25.10 -11.82
N LYS A 21 22.55 23.82 -11.83
CA LYS A 21 22.46 22.98 -13.04
C LYS A 21 21.03 22.94 -13.57
N CYS A 22 20.49 24.11 -13.92
CA CYS A 22 19.10 24.29 -14.33
C CYS A 22 18.73 23.47 -15.60
N GLY A 23 19.63 23.39 -16.60
CA GLY A 23 19.39 22.61 -17.82
C GLY A 23 19.19 21.11 -17.53
N GLU A 24 20.05 20.53 -16.69
CA GLU A 24 19.93 19.14 -16.23
C GLU A 24 18.67 18.95 -15.36
N ALA A 25 18.35 19.93 -14.49
CA ALA A 25 17.15 19.91 -13.65
C ALA A 25 15.86 19.83 -14.48
N ILE A 26 15.76 20.62 -15.56
CA ILE A 26 14.63 20.56 -16.51
C ILE A 26 14.53 19.16 -17.10
N ARG A 27 15.64 18.60 -17.58
CA ARG A 27 15.63 17.28 -18.22
C ARG A 27 15.24 16.17 -17.24
N SER A 28 15.69 16.25 -15.98
CA SER A 28 15.26 15.38 -14.88
C SER A 28 13.75 15.42 -14.67
N LEU A 29 13.17 16.62 -14.61
CA LEU A 29 11.73 16.82 -14.39
C LEU A 29 10.87 16.41 -15.58
N GLN A 30 11.36 16.55 -16.81
CA GLN A 30 10.71 15.98 -18.00
C GLN A 30 10.65 14.45 -17.92
N GLU A 31 11.67 13.80 -17.37
CA GLU A 31 11.62 12.35 -17.15
C GLU A 31 10.64 11.98 -16.03
N ALA A 32 10.58 12.79 -14.96
CA ALA A 32 9.58 12.63 -13.91
C ALA A 32 8.14 12.71 -14.45
N GLU A 33 7.87 13.66 -15.34
CA GLU A 33 6.55 13.84 -15.98
C GLU A 33 6.16 12.62 -16.83
N LYS A 34 7.09 12.11 -17.65
CA LYS A 34 6.86 10.88 -18.45
C LYS A 34 6.54 9.68 -17.56
N LEU A 35 7.31 9.48 -16.49
CA LEU A 35 7.11 8.38 -15.56
C LEU A 35 5.82 8.52 -14.74
N TYR A 36 5.43 9.75 -14.39
CA TYR A 36 4.17 10.05 -13.74
C TYR A 36 2.97 9.72 -14.65
N ALA A 37 3.02 10.11 -15.93
CA ALA A 37 2.00 9.77 -16.91
C ALA A 37 1.89 8.23 -17.10
N LYS A 38 3.04 7.54 -17.16
CA LYS A 38 3.07 6.06 -17.19
C LYS A 38 2.46 5.45 -15.93
N ALA A 39 2.73 6.03 -14.75
CA ALA A 39 2.12 5.58 -13.50
C ALA A 39 0.59 5.80 -13.49
N GLU A 40 0.10 6.86 -14.12
CA GLU A 40 -1.34 7.13 -14.23
C GLU A 40 -2.03 6.08 -15.11
N ALA A 41 -1.42 5.71 -16.24
CA ALA A 41 -1.92 4.64 -17.10
C ALA A 41 -2.00 3.30 -16.32
N LEU A 42 -0.94 2.95 -15.61
CA LEU A 42 -0.92 1.76 -14.74
C LEU A 42 -1.99 1.82 -13.63
N CYS A 43 -2.31 3.00 -13.10
CA CYS A 43 -3.39 3.13 -12.11
C CYS A 43 -4.77 2.88 -12.71
N LYS A 44 -4.98 3.20 -14.00
CA LYS A 44 -6.23 2.88 -14.73
C LYS A 44 -6.33 1.38 -14.95
N GLU A 45 -5.27 0.77 -15.46
CA GLU A 45 -5.18 -0.69 -15.64
C GLU A 45 -5.39 -1.45 -14.33
N TYR A 46 -4.78 -0.98 -13.23
CA TYR A 46 -4.97 -1.56 -11.91
C TYR A 46 -6.43 -1.52 -11.45
N GLY A 47 -7.13 -0.41 -11.68
CA GLY A 47 -8.54 -0.26 -11.30
C GLY A 47 -9.50 -1.14 -12.12
N GLU A 48 -9.07 -1.62 -13.27
CA GLU A 48 -9.83 -2.52 -14.16
C GLU A 48 -9.45 -4.00 -13.94
N THR A 49 -8.30 -4.25 -13.32
CA THR A 49 -7.79 -5.60 -13.07
C THR A 49 -8.58 -6.28 -11.96
N LYS A 50 -9.04 -7.52 -12.21
CA LYS A 50 -9.66 -8.38 -11.20
C LYS A 50 -8.58 -9.07 -10.37
N GLY A 51 -8.70 -9.03 -9.05
CA GLY A 51 -7.76 -9.70 -8.16
C GLY A 51 -8.18 -9.66 -6.70
N PRO A 52 -7.39 -10.25 -5.80
CA PRO A 52 -7.63 -10.17 -4.36
C PRO A 52 -7.61 -8.73 -3.86
N GLY A 53 -8.51 -8.42 -2.93
CA GLY A 53 -8.65 -7.09 -2.36
C GLY A 53 -9.72 -6.24 -3.05
N PRO A 54 -9.97 -5.02 -2.54
CA PRO A 54 -10.99 -4.13 -3.08
C PRO A 54 -10.54 -3.53 -4.43
N THR A 55 -11.51 -3.26 -5.32
CA THR A 55 -11.27 -2.46 -6.52
C THR A 55 -11.00 -1.02 -6.13
N VAL A 56 -9.79 -0.52 -6.41
CA VAL A 56 -9.35 0.83 -6.03
C VAL A 56 -8.87 1.59 -7.26
N ARG A 57 -9.04 2.92 -7.24
CA ARG A 57 -8.54 3.83 -8.29
C ARG A 57 -7.49 4.79 -7.71
N PRO A 58 -6.22 4.39 -7.63
CA PRO A 58 -5.18 5.15 -6.91
C PRO A 58 -4.89 6.52 -7.51
N SER A 59 -5.11 6.72 -8.81
CA SER A 59 -4.89 8.01 -9.49
C SER A 59 -5.77 9.14 -8.93
N GLY A 60 -6.95 8.80 -8.39
CA GLY A 60 -7.84 9.76 -7.73
C GLY A 60 -7.41 10.13 -6.31
N HIS A 61 -6.48 9.39 -5.70
CA HIS A 61 -6.10 9.60 -4.31
C HIS A 61 -5.19 10.83 -4.16
N LEU A 62 -5.20 11.43 -2.96
CA LEU A 62 -4.43 12.64 -2.67
C LEU A 62 -2.92 12.46 -2.87
N PHE A 63 -2.37 11.30 -2.51
CA PHE A 63 -0.94 11.05 -2.65
C PHE A 63 -0.48 11.12 -4.12
N PHE A 64 -1.33 10.65 -5.04
CA PHE A 64 -1.04 10.65 -6.48
C PHE A 64 -1.10 12.07 -7.04
N ARG A 65 -2.21 12.78 -6.75
CA ARG A 65 -2.42 14.17 -7.20
C ARG A 65 -1.35 15.14 -6.68
N LYS A 66 -0.89 14.97 -5.43
CA LYS A 66 0.17 15.78 -4.83
C LYS A 66 1.50 15.65 -5.58
N LEU A 67 1.85 14.46 -6.06
CA LEU A 67 3.05 14.30 -6.88
C LEU A 67 2.89 15.01 -8.23
N GLY A 68 1.74 14.87 -8.88
CA GLY A 68 1.48 15.53 -10.16
C GLY A 68 1.64 17.05 -10.09
N SER A 69 1.06 17.68 -9.06
CA SER A 69 1.21 19.12 -8.85
C SER A 69 2.65 19.51 -8.50
N LEU A 70 3.36 18.70 -7.70
CA LEU A 70 4.76 18.94 -7.36
C LEU A 70 5.67 18.92 -8.60
N VAL A 71 5.54 17.89 -9.45
CA VAL A 71 6.33 17.76 -10.69
C VAL A 71 6.08 18.94 -11.61
N LYS A 72 4.81 19.26 -11.87
CA LYS A 72 4.42 20.38 -12.74
C LYS A 72 4.96 21.72 -12.24
N ASN A 73 4.69 22.06 -10.99
CA ASN A 73 5.12 23.34 -10.41
C ASN A 73 6.65 23.47 -10.38
N THR A 74 7.36 22.37 -10.09
CA THR A 74 8.83 22.37 -10.09
C THR A 74 9.39 22.52 -11.51
N LEU A 75 8.80 21.86 -12.51
CA LEU A 75 9.22 21.97 -13.90
C LEU A 75 9.04 23.40 -14.43
N GLU A 76 7.87 23.99 -14.21
CA GLU A 76 7.60 25.38 -14.57
C GLU A 76 8.57 26.34 -13.89
N LYS A 77 8.94 26.07 -12.63
CA LYS A 77 9.96 26.86 -11.92
C LYS A 77 11.32 26.77 -12.61
N CYS A 78 11.81 25.56 -12.89
CA CYS A 78 13.09 25.38 -13.58
C CYS A 78 13.08 26.01 -14.97
N GLN A 79 11.97 25.92 -15.72
CA GLN A 79 11.84 26.58 -17.03
C GLN A 79 11.92 28.11 -16.93
N ARG A 80 11.23 28.72 -15.95
CA ARG A 80 11.33 30.16 -15.71
C ARG A 80 12.76 30.56 -15.35
N GLU A 81 13.36 29.87 -14.38
CA GLU A 81 14.74 30.18 -13.95
C GLU A 81 15.74 30.02 -15.10
N ASN A 82 15.61 28.98 -15.92
CA ASN A 82 16.47 28.82 -17.09
C ASN A 82 16.24 29.89 -18.15
N GLY A 83 14.99 30.33 -18.33
CA GLY A 83 14.63 31.36 -19.31
C GLY A 83 14.99 32.79 -18.90
N PHE A 84 15.20 33.05 -17.60
CA PHE A 84 15.52 34.39 -17.09
C PHE A 84 16.94 34.52 -16.54
N ILE A 85 17.52 33.44 -16.00
CA ILE A 85 18.77 33.49 -15.22
C ILE A 85 19.87 32.69 -15.91
N TYR A 86 19.66 31.39 -16.13
CA TYR A 86 20.76 30.47 -16.44
C TYR A 86 21.05 30.30 -17.94
N PHE A 87 20.03 30.34 -18.79
CA PHE A 87 20.13 30.11 -20.25
C PHE A 87 20.91 28.83 -20.62
N GLN A 88 20.85 27.80 -19.78
CA GLN A 88 21.57 26.55 -19.98
C GLN A 88 20.85 25.69 -21.01
N LYS A 89 21.64 24.96 -21.79
CA LYS A 89 21.11 23.96 -22.71
C LYS A 89 20.53 22.79 -21.92
N VAL A 90 19.32 22.38 -22.27
CA VAL A 90 18.69 21.17 -21.71
C VAL A 90 19.34 19.94 -22.37
N PRO A 91 19.93 19.01 -21.60
CA PRO A 91 20.49 17.77 -22.14
C PRO A 91 19.42 16.90 -22.81
N THR A 92 19.80 16.11 -23.81
CA THR A 92 18.88 15.17 -24.49
C THR A 92 18.57 13.96 -23.63
N ASP A 93 19.59 13.41 -22.97
CA ASP A 93 19.48 12.21 -22.17
C ASP A 93 19.08 12.51 -20.73
N ALA A 94 18.28 11.64 -20.14
CA ALA A 94 17.91 11.77 -18.73
C ALA A 94 19.13 11.52 -17.84
N PRO A 95 19.29 12.26 -16.73
CA PRO A 95 20.35 11.96 -15.78
C PRO A 95 20.18 10.53 -15.22
N GLN A 96 21.30 9.83 -15.05
CA GLN A 96 21.31 8.52 -14.37
C GLN A 96 21.17 8.74 -12.86
N LEU A 97 20.18 8.07 -12.26
CA LEU A 97 19.91 8.15 -10.82
C LEU A 97 20.82 7.18 -10.05
N GLU A 98 22.04 7.60 -9.72
CA GLU A 98 22.92 6.87 -8.80
C GLU A 98 22.66 7.28 -7.34
N LEU A 99 21.40 7.18 -6.91
CA LEU A 99 20.97 7.66 -5.59
C LEU A 99 21.12 6.55 -4.54
N LYS A 100 22.06 6.73 -3.60
CA LYS A 100 22.13 5.94 -2.36
C LYS A 100 21.61 6.76 -1.19
N ALA A 101 20.53 6.31 -0.56
CA ALA A 101 20.02 6.94 0.64
C ALA A 101 20.98 6.71 1.80
N ASN A 102 21.45 7.78 2.43
CA ASN A 102 22.34 7.70 3.59
C ASN A 102 21.59 7.35 4.89
N TYR A 103 20.29 7.65 4.96
CA TYR A 103 19.44 7.44 6.13
C TYR A 103 18.03 7.03 5.69
N GLY A 104 17.28 6.39 6.60
CA GLY A 104 15.86 6.09 6.39
C GLY A 104 15.56 4.87 5.52
N LEU A 105 16.56 4.01 5.25
CA LEU A 105 16.31 2.69 4.68
C LEU A 105 15.54 1.84 5.69
N VAL A 106 14.45 1.23 5.22
CA VAL A 106 13.57 0.42 6.06
C VAL A 106 14.23 -0.94 6.29
N GLU A 107 14.41 -1.28 7.56
CA GLU A 107 14.80 -2.63 7.99
C GLU A 107 13.58 -3.37 8.55
N PRO A 108 13.41 -4.67 8.26
CA PRO A 108 12.35 -5.47 8.85
C PRO A 108 12.47 -5.50 10.38
N VAL A 109 11.33 -5.32 11.07
CA VAL A 109 11.30 -5.49 12.53
C VAL A 109 11.40 -6.98 12.87
N PRO A 110 12.36 -7.41 13.69
CA PRO A 110 12.46 -8.81 14.10
C PRO A 110 11.19 -9.27 14.79
N PHE A 111 10.60 -10.36 14.30
CA PHE A 111 9.43 -11.00 14.88
C PHE A 111 9.77 -12.44 15.27
N ALA A 112 9.41 -12.81 16.49
CA ALA A 112 9.53 -14.17 16.99
C ALA A 112 8.18 -14.60 17.59
N PHE A 113 7.82 -15.86 17.36
CA PHE A 113 6.68 -16.46 18.05
C PHE A 113 6.94 -16.51 19.56
N PRO A 114 5.88 -16.45 20.39
CA PRO A 114 6.04 -16.75 21.80
C PRO A 114 6.57 -18.17 21.98
N PRO A 115 7.22 -18.47 23.11
CA PRO A 115 7.58 -19.84 23.44
C PRO A 115 6.32 -20.72 23.47
N ALA A 116 6.51 -22.03 23.23
CA ALA A 116 5.42 -22.99 23.30
C ALA A 116 4.69 -22.88 24.65
N SER A 117 3.36 -22.99 24.63
CA SER A 117 2.54 -22.98 25.84
C SER A 117 3.01 -24.07 26.80
N ALA A 118 3.10 -23.75 28.10
CA ALA A 118 3.44 -24.72 29.16
C ALA A 118 2.44 -25.89 29.25
N GLN A 119 1.27 -25.77 28.62
CA GLN A 119 0.27 -26.84 28.51
C GLN A 119 0.70 -27.98 27.58
N TRP A 120 1.69 -27.76 26.71
CA TRP A 120 2.30 -28.81 25.91
C TRP A 120 3.29 -29.62 26.76
N THR A 121 2.77 -30.50 27.60
CA THR A 121 3.58 -31.46 28.36
C THR A 121 3.72 -32.80 27.60
N PRO A 122 4.75 -33.61 27.92
CA PRO A 122 4.90 -34.95 27.34
C PRO A 122 3.67 -35.84 27.54
N GLU A 123 2.99 -35.74 28.68
CA GLU A 123 1.77 -36.51 28.98
C GLU A 123 0.61 -36.07 28.10
N ALA A 124 0.43 -34.76 27.92
CA ALA A 124 -0.58 -34.21 27.03
C ALA A 124 -0.30 -34.62 25.58
N LEU A 125 0.97 -34.62 25.15
CA LEU A 125 1.37 -35.04 23.81
C LEU A 125 1.18 -36.55 23.60
N ALA A 126 1.49 -37.38 24.60
CA ALA A 126 1.32 -38.83 24.55
C ALA A 126 -0.16 -39.26 24.47
N ALA A 127 -1.09 -38.41 24.90
CA ALA A 127 -2.52 -38.66 24.74
C ALA A 127 -3.01 -38.51 23.28
N PHE A 128 -2.24 -37.86 22.40
CA PHE A 128 -2.53 -37.80 20.97
C PHE A 128 -2.11 -39.10 20.29
N ASP A 129 -2.94 -40.13 20.43
CA ASP A 129 -2.72 -41.45 19.82
C ASP A 129 -3.30 -41.48 18.39
N LEU A 130 -2.43 -41.37 17.39
CA LEU A 130 -2.79 -41.40 15.97
C LEU A 130 -3.36 -42.75 15.49
N THR A 131 -3.21 -43.82 16.28
CA THR A 131 -3.78 -45.14 15.97
C THR A 131 -5.24 -45.24 16.40
N LYS A 132 -5.64 -44.44 17.39
CA LYS A 132 -7.04 -44.23 17.79
C LYS A 132 -7.63 -43.09 16.97
N ARG A 133 -7.83 -43.32 15.67
CA ARG A 133 -8.73 -42.46 14.90
C ARG A 133 -10.07 -42.39 15.66
N PRO A 134 -10.67 -41.20 15.85
CA PRO A 134 -12.10 -41.14 16.10
C PRO A 134 -12.74 -42.01 15.02
N LYS A 135 -13.54 -43.00 15.41
CA LYS A 135 -14.35 -43.72 14.42
C LYS A 135 -15.03 -42.65 13.59
N ASP A 136 -14.94 -42.76 12.27
CA ASP A 136 -15.82 -42.03 11.36
C ASP A 136 -17.19 -41.97 12.02
N ASP A 137 -17.71 -40.77 12.27
CA ASP A 137 -19.14 -40.54 12.49
C ASP A 137 -19.87 -40.82 11.16
N SER A 138 -19.68 -42.05 10.66
CA SER A 138 -20.58 -42.81 9.80
C SER A 138 -21.70 -43.43 10.63
N ALA A 139 -21.89 -42.97 11.87
CA ALA A 139 -23.18 -43.05 12.51
C ALA A 139 -24.18 -42.35 11.60
N LYS A 140 -25.08 -43.13 10.98
CA LYS A 140 -26.32 -42.62 10.40
C LYS A 140 -26.82 -41.48 11.29
N PRO A 141 -27.19 -40.31 10.73
CA PRO A 141 -27.78 -39.26 11.54
C PRO A 141 -28.90 -39.89 12.36
N LYS A 142 -28.81 -39.83 13.69
CA LYS A 142 -29.96 -40.09 14.53
C LYS A 142 -31.08 -39.20 13.99
N PRO A 143 -32.32 -39.69 13.79
CA PRO A 143 -33.42 -38.80 13.48
C PRO A 143 -33.37 -37.66 14.47
N GLU A 144 -33.25 -36.44 13.96
CA GLU A 144 -33.29 -35.23 14.77
C GLU A 144 -34.54 -35.35 15.63
N GLU A 145 -34.37 -35.54 16.93
CA GLU A 145 -35.43 -35.29 17.88
C GLU A 145 -35.71 -33.80 17.72
N ALA A 146 -36.84 -33.47 17.08
CA ALA A 146 -37.19 -32.12 16.71
C ALA A 146 -36.98 -31.20 17.92
N VAL A 147 -35.91 -30.41 17.86
CA VAL A 147 -35.63 -29.40 18.88
C VAL A 147 -36.85 -28.50 18.89
N LYS A 148 -37.68 -28.60 19.93
CA LYS A 148 -38.84 -27.74 20.08
C LYS A 148 -38.32 -26.30 20.01
N PRO A 149 -38.83 -25.47 19.09
CA PRO A 149 -38.38 -24.08 18.99
C PRO A 149 -38.50 -23.42 20.36
N VAL A 150 -37.36 -22.95 20.88
CA VAL A 150 -37.38 -22.10 22.07
C VAL A 150 -38.12 -20.84 21.67
N LYS A 151 -39.29 -20.62 22.25
CA LYS A 151 -40.07 -19.41 22.01
C LYS A 151 -39.33 -18.25 22.68
N GLU A 152 -38.62 -17.46 21.88
CA GLU A 152 -38.00 -16.24 22.36
C GLU A 152 -39.10 -15.32 22.94
N PRO A 153 -38.90 -14.72 24.12
CA PRO A 153 -39.85 -13.77 24.67
C PRO A 153 -39.92 -12.53 23.78
N ASP A 154 -41.15 -12.09 23.46
CA ASP A 154 -41.42 -10.87 22.69
C ASP A 154 -40.73 -9.65 23.33
N ILE A 155 -39.64 -9.20 22.72
CA ILE A 155 -39.03 -7.92 23.05
C ILE A 155 -39.91 -6.84 22.42
N LYS A 156 -40.85 -6.30 23.20
CA LYS A 156 -41.54 -5.07 22.81
C LYS A 156 -40.49 -3.97 22.63
N PRO A 157 -40.52 -3.21 21.52
CA PRO A 157 -39.59 -2.12 21.31
C PRO A 157 -39.85 -1.03 22.36
N GLN A 158 -38.98 -0.94 23.37
CA GLN A 158 -38.95 0.18 24.29
C GLN A 158 -38.24 1.35 23.59
N LYS A 159 -38.93 2.49 23.52
CA LYS A 159 -38.57 3.66 22.70
C LYS A 159 -37.37 4.49 23.19
N ASP A 160 -36.53 3.98 24.11
CA ASP A 160 -35.56 4.82 24.83
C ASP A 160 -34.15 4.21 25.01
N THR A 161 -33.59 3.57 23.98
CA THR A 161 -32.13 3.33 23.95
C THR A 161 -31.54 3.88 22.66
N GLY A 162 -31.41 5.20 22.62
CA GLY A 162 -30.52 5.89 21.69
C GLY A 162 -29.07 5.55 22.04
N CYS A 163 -28.29 5.14 21.05
CA CYS A 163 -26.86 4.89 21.20
C CYS A 163 -26.13 6.25 21.15
N CYS A 164 -25.53 6.67 22.27
CA CYS A 164 -24.59 7.78 22.30
C CYS A 164 -23.21 7.24 21.92
N VAL A 165 -22.66 7.69 20.79
CA VAL A 165 -21.25 7.43 20.45
C VAL A 165 -20.40 8.42 21.25
N SER A 166 -19.52 7.89 22.10
CA SER A 166 -18.42 8.66 22.72
C SER A 166 -17.19 8.59 21.83
#